data_AF-A0A1H8KKU3-F1
#
_entry.id   AF-A0A1H8KKU3-F1
#
_cell.length_a   1.000
_cell.length_b   1.000
_cell.length_c   1.000
_cell.angle_alpha   90.00
_cell.angle_beta   90.00
_cell.angle_gamma   90.00
#
_symmetry.space_group_name_H-M   'P 1'
#
loop_
_entity.id
_entity.type
_entity.pdbx_description
1 polymer ?
#
loop_
_entity_poly.entity_id
_entity_poly.type
_entity_poly.pdbx_seq_one_letter_code
_entity_poly.pdbx_strand_id
1 'polypeptide(L)'
;MNDQQKIHILSQELVGMIDELDHDAKQIVLDHISGCHECQQLYHQRLTNVGNPSGTIIVEPKQPEPFKKIIQFNRNLKLVMFLVRTFIVVCILYTSFYFYNWDLAGLAAIEYIKNTVFLIYFPAIIFLTIFTMTFFNKKWFMLFILLDFIIIFFLDTFMLIFFN
;
A
#
# COMPACT_ATOMS: atom_id res chain seq x y z
N MET A 1 16.39 3.19 -34.51
CA MET A 1 15.78 2.25 -33.54
C MET A 1 14.45 1.80 -34.08
N ASN A 2 14.25 0.49 -34.23
CA ASN A 2 12.97 -0.09 -34.63
C ASN A 2 11.99 -0.04 -33.44
N ASP A 3 10.69 0.06 -33.69
CA ASP A 3 9.68 0.17 -32.64
C ASP A 3 9.61 -1.09 -31.76
N GLN A 4 9.94 -2.26 -32.31
CA GLN A 4 10.10 -3.49 -31.53
C GLN A 4 11.26 -3.43 -30.53
N GLN A 5 12.37 -2.74 -30.85
CA GLN A 5 13.47 -2.53 -29.91
C GLN A 5 13.09 -1.57 -28.79
N LYS A 6 12.27 -0.56 -29.08
CA LYS A 6 11.74 0.34 -28.03
C LYS A 6 10.86 -0.44 -27.05
N ILE A 7 9.93 -1.24 -27.56
CA ILE A 7 9.03 -2.07 -26.73
C ILE A 7 9.82 -3.08 -25.91
N HIS A 8 10.87 -3.67 -26.47
CA HIS A 8 11.74 -4.59 -25.77
C HIS A 8 12.44 -3.95 -24.56
N ILE A 9 13.10 -2.80 -24.76
CA ILE A 9 13.75 -2.06 -23.67
C ILE A 9 12.72 -1.63 -22.62
N LEU A 10 11.57 -1.10 -23.06
CA LEU A 10 10.50 -0.68 -22.16
C LEU A 10 9.99 -1.86 -21.33
N SER A 11 9.80 -3.03 -21.96
CA SER A 11 9.31 -4.23 -21.28
C SER A 11 10.30 -4.71 -20.23
N GLN A 12 11.61 -4.71 -20.53
CA GLN A 12 12.64 -5.06 -19.55
C GLN A 12 12.60 -4.15 -18.31
N GLU A 13 12.39 -2.84 -18.52
CA GLU A 13 12.29 -1.87 -17.42
C GLU A 13 10.98 -1.98 -16.64
N LEU A 14 9.88 -2.24 -17.34
CA LEU A 14 8.52 -2.26 -16.78
C LEU A 14 8.16 -3.57 -16.07
N VAL A 15 8.84 -4.68 -16.35
CA VAL A 15 8.62 -5.98 -15.70
C VAL A 15 8.65 -5.86 -14.17
N GLY A 16 9.53 -5.02 -13.61
CA GLY A 16 9.63 -4.80 -12.16
C GLY A 16 8.37 -4.23 -11.51
N MET A 17 7.61 -3.41 -12.25
CA MET A 17 6.40 -2.72 -11.78
C MET A 17 5.13 -3.08 -12.56
N ILE A 18 5.13 -4.25 -13.22
CA ILE A 18 4.03 -4.67 -14.11
C ILE A 18 2.66 -4.77 -13.40
N ASP A 19 2.65 -4.89 -12.07
CA ASP A 19 1.44 -4.92 -11.25
C ASP A 19 0.92 -3.52 -10.88
N GLU A 20 1.77 -2.51 -11.04
CA GLU A 20 1.46 -1.10 -10.81
C GLU A 20 1.09 -0.36 -12.11
N LEU A 21 1.36 -0.97 -13.28
CA LEU A 21 0.98 -0.43 -14.58
C LEU A 21 -0.54 -0.35 -14.77
N ASP A 22 -0.96 0.67 -15.51
CA ASP A 22 -2.31 0.79 -16.06
C ASP A 22 -2.64 -0.36 -17.00
N HIS A 23 -3.94 -0.63 -17.21
CA HIS A 23 -4.40 -1.81 -17.94
C HIS A 23 -3.80 -1.91 -19.35
N ASP A 24 -3.84 -0.82 -20.12
CA ASP A 24 -3.40 -0.77 -21.50
C ASP A 24 -1.87 -0.98 -21.61
N ALA A 25 -1.11 -0.28 -20.76
CA ALA A 25 0.34 -0.42 -20.70
C ALA A 25 0.76 -1.82 -20.25
N LYS A 26 0.05 -2.38 -19.26
CA LYS A 26 0.27 -3.74 -18.78
C LYS A 26 0.04 -4.76 -19.89
N GLN A 27 -1.03 -4.59 -20.67
CA GLN A 27 -1.35 -5.50 -21.76
C GLN A 27 -0.27 -5.48 -22.84
N ILE A 28 0.18 -4.30 -23.28
CA ILE A 28 1.26 -4.15 -24.28
C ILE A 28 2.55 -4.86 -23.82
N VAL A 29 2.91 -4.70 -22.54
CA VAL A 29 4.11 -5.33 -21.98
C VAL A 29 3.93 -6.85 -21.88
N LEU A 30 2.77 -7.35 -21.46
CA LEU A 30 2.49 -8.79 -21.37
C LEU A 30 2.47 -9.44 -22.75
N ASP A 31 1.89 -8.77 -23.74
CA ASP A 31 1.86 -9.24 -25.13
C ASP A 31 3.29 -9.37 -25.66
N HIS A 32 4.16 -8.39 -25.39
CA HIS A 32 5.58 -8.49 -25.75
C HIS A 32 6.31 -9.62 -25.00
N ILE A 33 6.10 -9.74 -23.69
CA ILE A 33 6.69 -10.81 -22.86
C ILE A 33 6.30 -12.19 -23.41
N SER A 34 5.06 -12.36 -23.88
CA SER A 34 4.61 -13.64 -24.45
C SER A 34 5.32 -14.02 -25.75
N GLY A 35 5.79 -13.03 -26.51
CA GLY A 35 6.47 -13.24 -27.80
C GLY A 35 8.00 -13.11 -27.73
N CYS A 36 8.57 -12.68 -26.61
CA CYS A 36 10.00 -12.42 -26.47
C CYS A 36 10.61 -13.28 -25.35
N HIS A 37 11.48 -14.22 -25.74
CA HIS A 37 12.12 -15.16 -24.82
C HIS A 37 12.92 -14.47 -23.69
N GLU A 38 13.65 -13.40 -23.99
CA GLU A 38 14.43 -12.65 -23.00
C GLU A 38 13.53 -11.98 -21.95
N CYS A 39 12.46 -11.29 -22.39
CA CYS A 39 11.50 -10.66 -21.49
C CYS A 39 10.71 -11.70 -20.68
N GLN A 40 10.44 -12.87 -21.26
CA GLN A 40 9.82 -14.00 -20.59
C GLN A 40 10.69 -14.55 -19.46
N GLN A 41 11.99 -14.71 -19.69
CA GLN A 41 12.94 -15.13 -18.65
C GLN A 41 13.00 -14.15 -17.49
N LEU A 42 13.07 -12.84 -17.77
CA LEU A 42 13.06 -11.79 -16.74
C LEU A 42 11.77 -11.81 -15.91
N TYR A 43 10.62 -12.00 -16.57
CA TYR A 43 9.32 -12.11 -15.90
C TYR A 43 9.24 -13.37 -15.01
N HIS A 44 9.71 -14.52 -15.50
CA HIS A 44 9.78 -15.75 -14.70
C HIS A 44 10.75 -15.63 -13.54
N GLN A 45 11.91 -15.02 -13.73
CA GLN A 45 12.89 -14.77 -12.67
C GLN A 45 12.30 -13.86 -11.57
N ARG A 46 11.48 -12.87 -11.94
CA ARG A 46 10.72 -12.07 -10.97
C ARG A 46 9.74 -12.93 -10.18
N LEU A 47 9.00 -13.83 -10.83
CA LEU A 47 8.04 -14.72 -10.17
C LEU A 47 8.72 -15.70 -9.20
N THR A 48 9.88 -16.26 -9.57
CA THR A 48 10.60 -17.24 -8.74
C THR A 48 11.36 -16.60 -7.58
N ASN A 49 11.92 -15.40 -7.76
CA ASN A 49 12.63 -14.66 -6.70
C ASN A 49 11.71 -14.14 -5.57
N VAL A 50 10.39 -14.11 -5.77
CA VAL A 50 9.43 -13.79 -4.69
C VAL A 50 9.35 -14.94 -3.66
N GLY A 51 9.91 -16.13 -3.95
CA GLY A 51 9.81 -17.32 -3.11
C GLY A 51 11.09 -17.82 -2.43
N ASN A 52 12.30 -17.34 -2.76
CA ASN A 52 13.54 -17.90 -2.20
C ASN A 52 14.66 -16.86 -2.05
N PRO A 53 15.16 -16.57 -0.82
CA PRO A 53 16.25 -15.60 -0.60
C PRO A 53 17.65 -16.22 -0.80
N SER A 54 17.78 -17.43 -1.35
CA SER A 54 19.06 -18.13 -1.51
C SER A 54 19.12 -18.82 -2.86
N GLY A 55 19.66 -18.11 -3.85
CA GLY A 55 19.91 -18.63 -5.19
C GLY A 55 20.97 -17.77 -5.87
N THR A 56 22.09 -18.39 -6.21
CA THR A 56 23.34 -17.86 -6.73
C THR A 56 23.15 -16.71 -7.75
N ILE A 57 23.74 -15.55 -7.46
CA ILE A 57 23.72 -14.37 -8.31
C ILE A 57 24.63 -14.63 -9.52
N ILE A 58 24.04 -14.97 -10.66
CA ILE A 58 24.71 -14.82 -11.95
C ILE A 58 24.72 -13.31 -12.25
N VAL A 59 25.90 -12.71 -12.16
CA VAL A 59 26.13 -11.28 -12.43
C VAL A 59 26.23 -11.11 -13.95
N GLU A 60 25.11 -10.79 -14.60
CA GLU A 60 25.11 -10.16 -15.93
C GLU A 60 25.00 -8.63 -15.79
N PRO A 61 25.50 -7.86 -16.77
CA PRO A 61 25.90 -6.47 -16.59
C PRO A 61 24.70 -5.62 -16.19
N LYS A 62 24.81 -5.11 -14.96
CA LYS A 62 23.88 -4.23 -14.25
C LYS A 62 23.60 -2.97 -15.06
N GLN A 63 22.64 -3.03 -15.99
CA GLN A 63 22.02 -1.83 -16.50
C GLN A 63 21.29 -1.15 -15.33
N PRO A 64 21.50 0.16 -15.11
CA PRO A 64 20.98 0.85 -13.95
C PRO A 64 19.46 0.96 -14.05
N GLU A 65 18.72 0.06 -13.38
CA GLU A 65 17.24 0.07 -13.27
C GLU A 65 16.73 1.47 -12.86
N PRO A 66 16.29 2.33 -13.79
CA PRO A 66 15.92 3.71 -13.44
C PRO A 66 14.62 3.73 -12.63
N PHE A 67 13.79 2.68 -12.77
CA PHE A 67 12.52 2.53 -12.08
C PHE A 67 12.60 1.90 -10.69
N LYS A 68 13.73 1.31 -10.29
CA LYS A 68 13.85 0.71 -8.95
C LYS A 68 13.64 1.74 -7.84
N LYS A 69 14.16 2.96 -8.04
CA LYS A 69 13.97 4.09 -7.11
C LYS A 69 12.52 4.53 -7.05
N ILE A 70 11.81 4.50 -8.18
CA ILE A 70 10.38 4.88 -8.27
C ILE A 70 9.52 3.83 -7.55
N ILE A 71 9.78 2.54 -7.75
CA ILE A 71 9.12 1.46 -7.03
C ILE A 71 9.35 1.58 -5.52
N GLN A 72 10.59 1.84 -5.10
CA GLN A 72 10.92 2.04 -3.70
C GLN A 72 10.24 3.28 -3.13
N PHE A 73 10.15 4.37 -3.90
CA PHE A 73 9.43 5.58 -3.50
C PHE A 73 7.94 5.31 -3.30
N ASN A 74 7.28 4.65 -4.26
CA ASN A 74 5.86 4.30 -4.14
C ASN A 74 5.61 3.39 -2.93
N ARG A 75 6.47 2.38 -2.71
CA ARG A 75 6.39 1.50 -1.54
C ARG A 75 6.55 2.25 -0.23
N ASN A 76 7.54 3.14 -0.15
CA ASN A 76 7.77 3.96 1.04
C ASN A 76 6.60 4.90 1.30
N LEU A 77 6.03 5.50 0.25
CA LEU A 77 4.86 6.37 0.37
C LEU A 77 3.65 5.61 0.89
N LYS A 78 3.38 4.39 0.39
CA LYS A 78 2.32 3.50 0.92
C LYS A 78 2.51 3.22 2.41
N LEU A 79 3.75 2.92 2.81
CA LEU A 79 4.10 2.65 4.21
C LEU A 79 3.90 3.89 5.08
N VAL A 80 4.35 5.07 4.63
CA VAL A 80 4.14 6.34 5.35
C VAL A 80 2.65 6.62 5.52
N MET A 81 1.85 6.44 4.47
CA MET A 81 0.38 6.65 4.53
C MET A 81 -0.32 5.68 5.48
N PHE A 82 0.19 4.46 5.61
CA PHE A 82 -0.28 3.51 6.61
C PHE A 82 0.15 3.94 8.03
N LEU A 83 1.41 4.32 8.23
CA LEU A 83 1.93 4.77 9.52
C LEU A 83 1.20 6.01 10.05
N VAL A 84 0.91 6.99 9.19
CA VAL A 84 0.18 8.20 9.58
C VAL A 84 -1.22 7.85 10.09
N ARG A 85 -1.95 6.92 9.43
CA ARG A 85 -3.26 6.46 9.90
C ARG A 85 -3.17 5.78 11.26
N THR A 86 -2.24 4.84 11.40
CA THR A 86 -2.00 4.15 12.67
C THR A 86 -1.64 5.13 13.77
N PHE A 87 -0.78 6.11 13.48
CA PHE A 87 -0.39 7.14 14.43
C PHE A 87 -1.59 7.97 14.91
N ILE A 88 -2.48 8.38 14.00
CA ILE A 88 -3.69 9.12 14.39
C ILE A 88 -4.57 8.29 15.31
N VAL A 89 -4.82 7.01 14.98
CA VAL A 89 -5.62 6.12 15.82
C VAL A 89 -4.96 5.94 17.20
N VAL A 90 -3.66 5.68 17.24
CA VAL A 90 -2.90 5.54 18.50
C VAL A 90 -2.96 6.83 19.32
N CYS A 91 -2.83 8.00 18.70
CA CYS A 91 -2.96 9.28 19.39
C CYS A 91 -4.35 9.47 19.99
N ILE A 92 -5.42 9.16 19.24
CA ILE A 92 -6.80 9.27 19.73
C ILE A 92 -7.05 8.32 20.89
N LEU A 93 -6.57 7.08 20.78
CA LEU A 93 -6.67 6.12 21.87
C LEU A 93 -5.91 6.63 23.09
N TYR A 94 -4.63 6.99 22.93
CA TYR A 94 -3.78 7.47 24.03
C TYR A 94 -4.37 8.68 24.74
N THR A 95 -4.83 9.69 23.99
CA THR A 95 -5.46 10.88 24.61
C THR A 95 -6.75 10.50 25.31
N SER A 96 -7.56 9.63 24.72
CA SER A 96 -8.79 9.17 25.37
C SER A 96 -8.51 8.38 26.65
N PHE A 97 -7.48 7.53 26.66
CA PHE A 97 -7.05 6.81 27.87
C PHE A 97 -6.54 7.74 28.96
N TYR A 98 -5.77 8.77 28.59
CA TYR A 98 -5.17 9.70 29.53
C TYR A 98 -6.17 10.67 30.15
N PHE A 99 -7.11 11.18 29.35
CA PHE A 99 -8.08 12.18 29.80
C PHE A 99 -9.36 11.57 30.39
N TYR A 100 -9.73 10.35 29.98
CA TYR A 100 -10.91 9.70 30.54
C TYR A 100 -10.58 9.05 31.88
N ASN A 101 -11.37 9.37 32.89
CA ASN A 101 -11.24 8.78 34.21
C ASN A 101 -11.98 7.43 34.23
N TRP A 102 -11.23 6.34 34.04
CA TRP A 102 -11.73 4.97 33.88
C TRP A 102 -12.56 4.46 35.07
N ASP A 103 -12.42 5.10 36.23
CA ASP A 103 -13.16 4.77 37.45
C ASP A 103 -14.67 5.10 37.35
N LEU A 104 -15.09 5.90 36.37
CA LEU A 104 -16.47 6.42 36.27
C LEU A 104 -17.45 5.59 35.43
N ALA A 105 -16.96 4.60 34.66
CA ALA A 105 -17.67 3.49 33.97
C ALA A 105 -17.11 3.24 32.55
N GLY A 106 -16.69 2.00 32.26
CA GLY A 106 -16.09 1.63 30.97
C GLY A 106 -16.99 1.88 29.74
N LEU A 107 -18.32 1.82 29.88
CA LEU A 107 -19.26 2.09 28.78
C LEU A 107 -19.23 3.56 28.34
N ALA A 108 -19.16 4.50 29.28
CA ALA A 108 -19.05 5.92 28.97
C ALA A 108 -17.65 6.29 28.40
N ALA A 109 -16.61 5.53 28.76
CA ALA A 109 -15.28 5.64 28.16
C ALA A 109 -15.32 5.29 26.66
N ILE A 110 -16.00 4.20 26.31
CA ILE A 110 -16.13 3.73 24.92
C ILE A 110 -16.93 4.73 24.08
N GLU A 111 -18.00 5.29 24.63
CA GLU A 111 -18.78 6.33 23.94
C GLU A 111 -17.95 7.60 23.70
N TYR A 112 -17.14 8.01 24.68
CA TYR A 112 -16.21 9.13 24.54
C TYR A 112 -15.17 8.88 23.44
N ILE A 113 -14.56 7.69 23.41
CA ILE A 113 -13.60 7.29 22.37
C ILE A 113 -14.26 7.32 20.99
N LYS A 114 -15.48 6.76 20.86
CA LYS A 114 -16.23 6.76 19.60
C LYS A 114 -16.49 8.17 19.08
N ASN A 115 -16.93 9.08 19.95
CA ASN A 115 -17.17 10.47 19.58
C ASN A 115 -15.88 11.20 19.19
N THR A 116 -14.78 10.93 19.90
CA THR A 116 -13.48 11.52 19.61
C THR A 116 -12.93 11.03 18.27
N VAL A 117 -13.09 9.75 17.97
CA VAL A 117 -12.75 9.16 16.67
C VAL A 117 -13.58 9.81 15.58
N PHE A 118 -14.90 9.92 15.75
CA PHE A 118 -15.74 10.56 14.74
C PHE A 118 -15.37 12.03 14.51
N LEU A 119 -15.01 12.77 15.55
CA LEU A 119 -14.69 14.20 15.43
C LEU A 119 -13.29 14.45 14.83
N ILE A 120 -12.30 13.63 15.18
CA ILE A 120 -10.89 13.87 14.82
C ILE A 120 -10.44 12.97 13.66
N TYR A 121 -10.76 11.68 13.71
CA TYR A 121 -10.32 10.72 12.71
C TYR A 121 -11.08 10.90 11.40
N PHE A 122 -12.39 11.15 11.43
CA PHE A 122 -13.20 11.26 10.21
C PHE A 122 -12.75 12.40 9.27
N PRO A 123 -12.51 13.64 9.72
CA PRO A 123 -11.96 14.66 8.83
C PRO A 123 -10.56 14.32 8.31
N ALA A 124 -9.72 13.71 9.16
CA ALA A 124 -8.36 13.33 8.81
C ALA A 124 -8.31 12.24 7.74
N ILE A 125 -9.17 11.22 7.81
CA ILE A 125 -9.21 10.16 6.80
C ILE A 125 -9.74 10.66 5.45
N ILE A 126 -10.64 11.65 5.42
CA ILE A 126 -11.11 12.24 4.16
C ILE A 126 -9.92 12.87 3.43
N PHE A 127 -9.11 13.66 4.13
CA PHE A 127 -7.91 14.26 3.58
C PHE A 127 -6.90 13.21 3.10
N LEU A 128 -6.63 12.19 3.93
CA LEU A 128 -5.72 11.10 3.58
C LEU A 128 -6.24 10.25 2.40
N THR A 129 -7.55 10.13 2.25
CA THR A 129 -8.20 9.39 1.15
C THR A 129 -8.07 10.14 -0.17
N ILE A 130 -8.26 11.46 -0.16
CA ILE A 130 -8.00 12.31 -1.34
C ILE A 130 -6.53 12.17 -1.76
N PHE A 131 -5.60 12.22 -0.81
CA PHE A 131 -4.18 11.98 -1.11
C PHE A 131 -3.96 10.59 -1.69
N THR A 132 -4.55 9.55 -1.09
CA THR A 132 -4.44 8.17 -1.59
C THR A 132 -4.97 8.04 -3.02
N MET A 133 -6.06 8.73 -3.36
CA MET A 133 -6.63 8.73 -4.71
C MET A 133 -5.66 9.30 -5.76
N THR A 134 -4.91 10.35 -5.41
CA THR A 134 -3.98 11.01 -6.34
C THR A 134 -2.72 10.18 -6.61
N PHE A 135 -2.20 9.47 -5.60
CA PHE A 135 -0.89 8.83 -5.67
C PHE A 135 -0.91 7.31 -5.87
N PHE A 136 -2.05 6.64 -5.67
CA PHE A 136 -2.12 5.17 -5.73
C PHE A 136 -3.21 4.64 -6.64
N ASN A 137 -2.96 3.43 -7.16
CA ASN A 137 -3.91 2.72 -8.01
C ASN A 137 -5.22 2.42 -7.28
N LYS A 138 -6.30 2.28 -8.07
CA LYS A 138 -7.67 2.00 -7.61
C LYS A 138 -7.78 0.87 -6.58
N LYS A 139 -6.95 -0.18 -6.70
CA LYS A 139 -6.92 -1.30 -5.74
C LYS A 139 -6.51 -0.86 -4.33
N TRP A 140 -5.45 -0.06 -4.21
CA TRP A 140 -4.94 0.42 -2.93
C TRP A 140 -5.89 1.44 -2.31
N PHE A 141 -6.45 2.32 -3.14
CA PHE A 141 -7.50 3.25 -2.72
C PHE A 141 -8.68 2.52 -2.05
N MET A 142 -9.22 1.48 -2.68
CA MET A 142 -10.31 0.70 -2.10
C MET A 142 -9.91 -0.01 -0.80
N LEU A 143 -8.68 -0.51 -0.71
CA LEU A 143 -8.16 -1.14 0.51
C LEU A 143 -8.07 -0.16 1.69
N PHE A 144 -7.58 1.06 1.45
CA PHE A 144 -7.51 2.10 2.49
C PHE A 144 -8.91 2.54 2.94
N ILE A 145 -9.85 2.72 2.00
CA ILE A 145 -11.24 3.02 2.35
C ILE A 145 -11.81 1.90 3.24
N LEU A 146 -11.66 0.64 2.85
CA LEU A 146 -12.16 -0.49 3.63
C LEU A 146 -11.57 -0.50 5.04
N LEU A 147 -10.26 -0.27 5.18
CA LEU A 147 -9.58 -0.17 6.48
C LEU A 147 -10.15 0.99 7.32
N ASP A 148 -10.27 2.18 6.74
CA ASP A 148 -10.77 3.37 7.43
C ASP A 148 -12.24 3.19 7.88
N PHE A 149 -13.06 2.50 7.06
CA PHE A 149 -14.42 2.08 7.43
C PHE A 149 -14.42 1.12 8.62
N ILE A 150 -13.55 0.10 8.61
CA ILE A 150 -13.45 -0.85 9.73
C ILE A 150 -13.12 -0.11 11.03
N ILE A 151 -12.20 0.85 10.97
CA ILE A 151 -11.81 1.64 12.14
C ILE A 151 -12.99 2.50 12.62
N ILE A 152 -13.72 3.19 11.76
CA ILE A 152 -14.84 4.04 12.20
C ILE A 152 -15.98 3.23 12.82
N PHE A 153 -16.33 2.09 12.22
CA PHE A 153 -17.53 1.34 12.60
C PHE A 153 -17.30 0.26 13.65
N PHE A 154 -16.09 -0.28 13.76
CA PHE A 154 -15.82 -1.44 14.62
C PHE A 154 -14.81 -1.17 15.74
N LEU A 155 -14.22 0.04 15.84
CA LEU A 155 -13.29 0.34 16.91
C LEU A 155 -13.94 0.20 18.30
N ASP A 156 -15.20 0.58 18.45
CA ASP A 156 -15.94 0.38 19.71
C ASP A 156 -16.04 -1.11 20.10
N THR A 157 -16.30 -1.96 19.12
CA THR A 157 -16.38 -3.41 19.28
C THR A 157 -15.02 -4.00 19.64
N PHE A 158 -13.94 -3.55 19.00
CA PHE A 158 -12.57 -3.96 19.36
C PHE A 158 -12.23 -3.56 20.79
N MET A 159 -12.60 -2.35 21.20
CA MET A 159 -12.37 -1.88 22.56
C MET A 159 -13.17 -2.71 23.57
N LEU A 160 -14.44 -3.00 23.31
CA LEU A 160 -15.26 -3.87 24.16
C LEU A 160 -14.64 -5.26 24.37
N ILE A 161 -14.03 -5.85 23.35
CA ILE A 161 -13.36 -7.15 23.45
C ILE A 161 -12.09 -7.07 24.32
N PHE A 162 -11.35 -5.96 24.25
CA PHE A 162 -10.10 -5.80 25.00
C PHE A 162 -10.31 -5.41 26.48
N PHE A 163 -11.41 -4.74 26.80
CA PHE A 163 -11.69 -4.19 28.14
C PHE A 163 -12.71 -5.02 28.95
N ASN A 164 -13.20 -6.12 28.40
CA ASN A 164 -14.06 -7.09 29.07
C ASN A 164 -13.28 -8.39 29.33
#